data_AF-A0ABD1F428-F1
#
_entry.id   AF-A0ABD1F428-F1
#
_cell.length_a   1.000
_cell.length_b   1.000
_cell.length_c   1.000
_cell.angle_alpha   90.00
_cell.angle_beta   90.00
_cell.angle_gamma   90.00
#
_symmetry.space_group_name_H-M   'P 1'
#
loop_
_entity.id
_entity.type
_entity.pdbx_description
1 polymer ?
#
loop_
_entity_poly.entity_id
_entity_poly.type
_entity_poly.pdbx_seq_one_letter_code
_entity_poly.pdbx_strand_id
1 'polypeptide(L)'
;MPREGTHTVGCAWCPTGFNDFAVGFYSGFPSRRPTDEGPNQENKEMWKYTRKSNRKLVFTAEILDNVRDRLEQGESKRSIAKSIGVNEATLRKRLKAGTVQSLGHFAPVFTEEIELDDNLLLQIFYYTIFFLP
;
A
#
# COMPACT_ATOMS: atom_id res chain seq x y z
N MET A 1 -20.98 -38.94 38.49
CA MET A 1 -20.36 -39.66 37.35
C MET A 1 -19.37 -38.72 36.68
N PRO A 2 -18.05 -38.82 36.94
CA PRO A 2 -17.06 -38.05 36.18
C PRO A 2 -16.73 -38.79 34.89
N ARG A 3 -16.61 -38.06 33.77
CA ARG A 3 -16.02 -38.59 32.53
C ARG A 3 -14.63 -38.01 32.38
N GLU A 4 -13.65 -38.86 32.65
CA GLU A 4 -12.26 -38.72 32.22
C GLU A 4 -12.19 -39.03 30.72
N GLY A 5 -11.28 -38.36 30.02
CA GLY A 5 -11.09 -38.53 28.58
C GLY A 5 -9.94 -37.68 28.04
N THR A 6 -8.74 -37.99 28.49
CA THR A 6 -7.48 -37.57 27.86
C THR A 6 -7.21 -38.45 26.64
N HIS A 7 -7.00 -37.83 25.47
CA HIS A 7 -6.29 -38.48 24.36
C HIS A 7 -5.35 -37.49 23.70
N THR A 8 -4.06 -37.73 23.92
CA THR A 8 -2.92 -37.25 23.15
C THR A 8 -2.64 -38.21 21.99
N VAL A 9 -2.47 -37.67 20.79
CA VAL A 9 -1.74 -38.22 19.62
C VAL A 9 -1.56 -37.01 18.69
N GLY A 10 -0.38 -36.48 18.42
CA GLY A 10 0.80 -37.16 17.92
C GLY A 10 0.96 -36.80 16.45
N CYS A 11 1.54 -35.63 16.13
CA CYS A 11 2.01 -35.33 14.77
C CYS A 11 3.54 -35.40 14.78
N ALA A 12 4.03 -36.63 14.69
CA ALA A 12 5.41 -36.95 14.44
C ALA A 12 5.60 -37.04 12.92
N TRP A 13 6.60 -36.31 12.41
CA TRP A 13 7.39 -36.66 11.23
C TRP A 13 6.72 -36.63 9.84
N CYS A 14 7.10 -35.63 9.05
CA CYS A 14 7.38 -35.84 7.62
C CYS A 14 8.65 -35.07 7.24
N PRO A 15 9.80 -35.76 7.15
CA PRO A 15 10.84 -35.37 6.22
C PRO A 15 11.24 -36.57 5.36
N THR A 16 10.61 -36.72 4.21
CA THR A 16 11.07 -37.56 3.10
C THR A 16 10.79 -36.73 1.86
N GLY A 17 11.77 -36.15 1.19
CA GLY A 17 12.79 -36.85 0.41
C GLY A 17 12.70 -36.23 -0.99
N PHE A 18 13.57 -35.25 -1.27
CA PHE A 18 13.67 -34.65 -2.60
C PHE A 18 15.13 -34.44 -2.95
N ASN A 19 15.82 -35.56 -3.17
CA ASN A 19 16.97 -35.62 -4.05
C ASN A 19 16.63 -36.71 -5.06
N ASP A 20 16.50 -36.34 -6.32
CA ASP A 20 17.34 -36.92 -7.36
C ASP A 20 17.06 -36.29 -8.74
N PHE A 21 18.17 -36.01 -9.42
CA PHE A 21 18.34 -36.12 -10.87
C PHE A 21 17.64 -35.12 -11.81
N ALA A 22 18.42 -34.12 -12.22
CA ALA A 22 18.51 -33.74 -13.64
C ALA A 22 19.79 -32.92 -13.91
N VAL A 23 20.94 -33.60 -13.99
CA VAL A 23 22.11 -33.09 -14.74
C VAL A 23 21.84 -33.32 -16.22
N GLY A 24 21.27 -32.31 -16.88
CA GLY A 24 20.91 -32.33 -18.30
C GLY A 24 21.59 -31.20 -19.08
N PHE A 25 22.78 -31.48 -19.58
CA PHE A 25 23.16 -31.28 -20.99
C PHE A 25 22.81 -29.93 -21.66
N TYR A 26 23.47 -28.83 -21.29
CA TYR A 26 23.54 -27.63 -22.16
C TYR A 26 24.73 -27.75 -23.11
N SER A 27 24.53 -28.42 -24.24
CA SER A 27 25.41 -28.28 -25.40
C SER A 27 24.62 -27.67 -26.56
N GLY A 28 25.07 -26.48 -27.01
CA GLY A 28 24.67 -25.91 -28.31
C GLY A 28 23.52 -24.90 -28.28
N PHE A 29 23.76 -23.69 -27.74
CA PHE A 29 23.02 -22.52 -28.22
C PHE A 29 23.77 -21.87 -29.38
N PRO A 30 23.21 -21.86 -30.61
CA PRO A 30 23.78 -21.09 -31.70
C PRO A 30 23.68 -19.59 -31.38
N SER A 31 24.84 -18.93 -31.26
CA SER A 31 24.97 -17.47 -31.25
C SER A 31 24.51 -16.89 -32.58
N ARG A 32 23.21 -16.70 -32.76
CA ARG A 32 22.70 -15.71 -33.71
C ARG A 32 22.72 -14.36 -33.01
N ARG A 33 23.76 -13.56 -33.28
CA ARG A 33 23.71 -12.12 -33.00
C ARG A 33 22.56 -11.53 -33.83
N PRO A 34 21.54 -10.92 -33.22
CA PRO A 34 20.54 -10.16 -33.96
C PRO A 34 21.27 -9.04 -34.72
N THR A 35 21.05 -8.95 -36.03
CA THR A 35 21.50 -7.83 -36.85
C THR A 35 20.75 -6.57 -36.42
N ASP A 36 21.51 -5.47 -36.30
CA ASP A 36 21.04 -4.13 -35.92
C ASP A 36 20.11 -3.53 -36.99
N GLU A 37 18.90 -4.05 -37.11
CA GLU A 37 17.80 -3.32 -37.75
C GLU A 37 16.98 -2.66 -36.64
N GLY A 38 17.22 -1.34 -36.50
CA GLY A 38 16.74 -0.54 -35.40
C GLY A 38 15.21 -0.55 -35.28
N PRO A 39 14.65 -0.51 -34.05
CA PRO A 39 13.24 -0.27 -33.86
C PRO A 39 12.93 1.18 -34.26
N ASN A 40 12.51 1.33 -35.50
CA ASN A 40 11.62 2.37 -35.96
C ASN A 40 10.33 2.32 -35.12
N GLN A 41 9.73 3.49 -34.88
CA GLN A 41 8.58 3.78 -34.00
C GLN A 41 8.86 3.91 -32.51
N GLU A 42 8.98 5.17 -32.10
CA GLU A 42 8.22 5.86 -31.04
C GLU A 42 7.11 5.06 -30.30
N ASN A 43 7.41 3.92 -29.71
CA ASN A 43 6.65 3.41 -28.58
C ASN A 43 7.16 4.10 -27.32
N LYS A 44 6.82 5.38 -27.19
CA LYS A 44 6.88 6.10 -25.92
C LYS A 44 5.72 5.57 -25.06
N GLU A 45 5.76 4.28 -24.72
CA GLU A 45 4.92 3.71 -23.68
C GLU A 45 5.36 4.34 -22.36
N MET A 46 4.77 5.50 -22.09
CA MET A 46 4.75 6.11 -20.77
C MET A 46 4.36 5.02 -19.79
N TRP A 47 5.29 4.58 -18.94
CA TRP A 47 5.04 3.53 -17.95
C TRP A 47 3.88 3.95 -17.06
N LYS A 48 2.66 3.54 -17.44
CA LYS A 48 1.46 3.84 -16.69
C LYS A 48 1.51 2.91 -15.48
N TYR A 49 1.89 3.47 -14.34
CA TYR A 49 1.98 2.73 -13.09
C TYR A 49 0.69 1.93 -12.88
N THR A 50 0.80 0.61 -13.02
CA THR A 50 -0.32 -0.30 -12.81
C THR A 50 -0.17 -0.87 -11.43
N ARG A 51 -1.16 -0.62 -10.56
CA ARG A 51 -1.15 -1.21 -9.22
C ARG A 51 -1.18 -2.73 -9.34
N LYS A 52 -0.47 -3.40 -8.41
CA LYS A 52 -0.49 -4.86 -8.25
C LYS A 52 -1.89 -5.44 -8.01
N SER A 53 -2.85 -4.62 -7.56
CA SER A 53 -4.22 -5.05 -7.35
C SER A 53 -5.22 -3.95 -7.68
N ASN A 54 -6.34 -4.35 -8.30
CA ASN A 54 -7.49 -3.48 -8.62
C ASN A 54 -8.40 -3.26 -7.40
N ARG A 55 -7.82 -3.04 -6.21
CA ARG A 55 -8.59 -2.77 -4.99
C ARG A 55 -9.26 -1.41 -5.11
N LYS A 56 -10.58 -1.40 -5.32
CA LYS A 56 -11.40 -0.20 -5.31
C LYS A 56 -11.59 0.30 -3.89
N LEU A 57 -11.54 1.62 -3.70
CA LEU A 57 -11.86 2.23 -2.42
C LEU A 57 -13.38 2.20 -2.24
N VAL A 58 -13.86 1.37 -1.31
CA VAL A 58 -15.31 1.20 -1.08
C VAL A 58 -15.88 2.24 -0.11
N PHE A 59 -15.04 2.88 0.70
CA PHE A 59 -15.47 3.86 1.70
C PHE A 59 -15.04 5.27 1.28
N THR A 60 -15.89 5.95 0.53
CA THR A 60 -15.84 7.40 0.31
C THR A 60 -16.60 8.13 1.43
N ALA A 61 -16.40 9.45 1.56
CA ALA A 61 -17.12 10.26 2.54
C ALA A 61 -18.65 10.17 2.33
N GLU A 62 -19.09 10.31 1.08
CA GLU A 62 -20.50 10.20 0.68
C GLU A 62 -21.14 8.88 1.12
N ILE A 63 -20.42 7.76 0.96
CA ILE A 63 -20.94 6.45 1.38
C ILE A 63 -21.09 6.38 2.91
N LEU A 64 -20.18 7.00 3.66
CA LEU A 64 -20.27 7.02 5.11
C LEU A 64 -21.41 7.91 5.62
N ASP A 65 -21.69 9.02 4.95
CA ASP A 65 -22.82 9.88 5.29
C ASP A 65 -24.15 9.18 4.97
N ASN A 66 -24.27 8.56 3.80
CA ASN A 66 -25.44 7.70 3.49
C ASN A 66 -25.66 6.57 4.51
N VAL A 67 -24.58 6.00 5.05
CA VAL A 67 -24.67 4.99 6.12
C VAL A 67 -25.19 5.61 7.42
N ARG A 68 -24.79 6.83 7.76
CA ARG A 68 -25.27 7.55 8.95
C ARG A 68 -26.75 7.85 8.84
N ASP A 69 -27.21 8.36 7.70
CA ASP A 69 -28.62 8.66 7.45
C ASP A 69 -29.50 7.41 7.59
N ARG A 70 -29.05 6.28 7.03
CA ARG A 70 -29.77 5.00 7.15
C ARG A 70 -29.79 4.46 8.57
N LEU A 71 -28.77 4.74 9.38
CA LEU A 71 -28.77 4.40 10.80
C LEU A 71 -29.78 5.26 11.57
N GLU A 72 -29.94 6.54 11.23
CA GLU A 72 -30.96 7.42 11.81
C GLU A 72 -32.38 6.98 11.44
N GLN A 73 -32.56 6.45 10.24
CA GLN A 73 -33.81 5.80 9.80
C GLN A 73 -34.11 4.47 10.54
N GLY A 74 -33.18 3.97 11.35
CA GLY A 74 -33.36 2.76 12.15
C GLY A 74 -32.93 1.47 11.45
N GLU A 75 -32.21 1.53 10.33
CA GLU A 75 -31.71 0.31 9.70
C GLU A 75 -30.59 -0.37 10.51
N SER A 76 -30.56 -1.70 10.48
CA SER A 76 -29.49 -2.44 11.15
C SER A 76 -28.16 -2.34 10.39
N LYS A 77 -27.06 -2.23 11.14
CA LYS A 77 -25.68 -2.23 10.60
C LYS A 77 -25.40 -3.43 9.69
N ARG A 78 -26.02 -4.58 9.96
CA ARG A 78 -25.89 -5.79 9.15
C ARG A 78 -26.59 -5.67 7.80
N SER A 79 -27.77 -5.06 7.75
CA SER A 79 -28.51 -4.80 6.51
C SER A 79 -27.72 -3.86 5.59
N ILE A 80 -27.24 -2.75 6.17
CA ILE A 80 -26.46 -1.75 5.44
C ILE A 80 -25.18 -2.37 4.89
N ALA A 81 -24.45 -3.14 5.70
CA ALA A 81 -23.23 -3.84 5.28
C ALA A 81 -23.47 -4.79 4.09
N LYS A 82 -24.58 -5.54 4.10
CA LYS A 82 -24.99 -6.40 2.98
C LYS A 82 -25.27 -5.60 1.71
N SER A 83 -25.96 -4.46 1.83
CA SER A 83 -26.29 -3.62 0.66
C SER A 83 -25.06 -3.03 -0.04
N ILE A 84 -24.01 -2.72 0.72
CA ILE A 84 -22.76 -2.15 0.20
C ILE A 84 -21.77 -3.27 -0.22
N GLY A 85 -22.07 -4.53 0.12
CA GLY A 85 -21.20 -5.68 -0.18
C GLY A 85 -19.93 -5.73 0.68
N VAL A 86 -20.00 -5.21 1.91
CA VAL A 86 -18.85 -5.16 2.83
C VAL A 86 -19.14 -5.95 4.09
N ASN A 87 -18.10 -6.49 4.72
CA ASN A 87 -18.22 -7.14 6.02
C ASN A 87 -18.66 -6.14 7.11
N GLU A 88 -19.59 -6.55 7.98
CA GLU A 88 -20.14 -5.75 9.08
C GLU A 88 -19.03 -5.22 10.01
N ALA A 89 -18.02 -6.05 10.28
CA ALA A 89 -16.88 -5.66 11.12
C ALA A 89 -16.11 -4.46 10.53
N THR A 90 -15.98 -4.41 9.20
CA THR A 90 -15.31 -3.30 8.50
C THR A 90 -16.15 -2.02 8.60
N LEU A 91 -17.47 -2.12 8.42
CA LEU A 91 -18.39 -0.99 8.56
C LEU A 91 -18.31 -0.38 9.98
N ARG A 92 -18.30 -1.22 11.03
CA ARG A 92 -18.16 -0.78 12.42
C ARG A 92 -16.85 -0.05 12.67
N LYS A 93 -15.73 -0.56 12.14
CA LYS A 93 -14.42 0.10 12.24
C LYS A 93 -14.44 1.47 11.56
N ARG A 94 -15.08 1.59 10.38
CA ARG A 94 -15.18 2.84 9.63
C ARG A 94 -16.09 3.87 10.29
N LEU A 95 -17.18 3.45 10.91
CA LEU A 95 -18.03 4.37 11.68
C LEU A 95 -17.29 4.98 12.89
N LYS A 96 -16.38 4.21 13.52
CA LYS A 96 -15.56 4.71 14.63
C LYS A 96 -14.39 5.58 14.17
N ALA A 97 -13.68 5.15 13.13
CA ALA A 97 -12.46 5.81 12.67
C ALA A 97 -12.71 6.95 11.66
N GLY A 98 -13.91 7.00 11.07
CA GLY A 98 -14.24 7.90 9.96
C GLY A 98 -13.66 7.45 8.61
N THR A 99 -13.63 8.40 7.67
CA THR A 99 -13.05 8.23 6.34
C THR A 99 -11.52 8.14 6.44
N VAL A 100 -10.88 7.36 5.56
CA VAL A 100 -9.41 7.34 5.47
C VAL A 100 -8.93 8.72 5.04
N GLN A 101 -8.34 9.48 5.96
CA GLN A 101 -7.52 10.64 5.59
C GLN A 101 -6.35 10.15 4.71
N SER A 102 -6.02 10.89 3.67
CA SER A 102 -5.09 10.50 2.61
C SER A 102 -3.84 9.81 3.16
N LEU A 103 -3.50 8.66 2.57
CA LEU A 103 -2.33 7.85 2.88
C LEU A 103 -1.05 8.67 2.61
N GLY A 104 -0.56 9.37 3.62
CA GLY A 104 0.64 10.20 3.54
C GLY A 104 0.29 11.68 3.49
N HIS A 105 -0.08 12.24 4.64
CA HIS A 105 0.23 13.65 4.86
C HIS A 105 1.76 13.73 4.99
N PHE A 106 2.41 14.10 3.89
CA PHE A 106 3.70 14.75 3.97
C PHE A 106 3.47 16.00 4.82
N ALA A 107 3.91 16.00 6.07
CA ALA A 107 3.98 17.22 6.83
C ALA A 107 5.02 18.10 6.14
N PRO A 108 4.68 19.30 5.65
CA PRO A 108 5.70 20.22 5.18
C PRO A 108 6.64 20.47 6.36
N VAL A 109 7.87 19.96 6.26
CA VAL A 109 8.91 20.13 7.28
C VAL A 109 9.35 21.60 7.33
N PHE A 110 9.15 22.33 6.24
CA PHE A 110 9.48 23.74 6.11
C PHE A 110 8.20 24.57 6.25
N THR A 111 8.09 25.28 7.37
CA THR A 111 7.09 26.34 7.58
C THR A 111 7.67 27.67 7.10
N GLU A 112 6.83 28.63 6.72
CA GLU A 112 7.25 29.97 6.26
C GLU A 112 8.16 30.69 7.28
N GLU A 113 7.99 30.39 8.56
CA GLU A 113 8.83 30.89 9.66
C GLU A 113 10.31 30.46 9.51
N ILE A 114 10.55 29.21 9.11
CA ILE A 114 11.91 28.66 8.94
C ILE A 114 12.60 29.29 7.72
N GLU A 115 11.86 29.59 6.65
CA GLU A 115 12.41 30.23 5.45
C GLU A 115 12.78 31.71 5.68
N LEU A 116 12.12 32.40 6.60
CA LEU A 116 12.45 33.79 6.97
C LEU A 116 13.75 33.88 7.77
N ASP A 117 13.99 32.95 8.70
CA ASP A 117 15.20 32.92 9.53
C ASP A 117 16.47 32.67 8.71
N ASP A 118 16.42 31.78 7.72
CA ASP A 118 17.56 31.50 6.84
C ASP A 118 17.92 32.72 5.96
N ASN A 119 16.92 33.45 5.49
CA ASN A 119 17.13 34.67 4.69
C ASN A 119 17.71 35.82 5.54
N LEU A 120 17.22 35.99 6.78
CA LEU A 120 17.76 36.97 7.71
C LEU A 120 19.19 36.65 8.13
N LEU A 121 19.50 35.37 8.38
CA LEU A 121 20.86 34.95 8.70
C LEU A 121 21.82 35.23 7.54
N LEU A 122 21.46 34.91 6.30
CA LEU A 122 22.30 35.23 5.13
C LEU A 122 22.52 36.73 4.98
N GLN A 123 21.50 37.54 5.26
CA GLN A 123 21.61 38.99 5.21
C GLN A 123 22.53 39.52 6.33
N ILE A 124 22.40 39.02 7.56
CA ILE A 124 23.28 39.37 8.68
C ILE A 124 24.72 38.93 8.41
N PHE A 125 24.95 37.72 7.88
CA PHE A 125 26.27 37.23 7.48
C PHE A 125 26.90 38.11 6.39
N TYR A 126 26.14 38.54 5.39
CA TYR A 126 26.65 39.43 4.35
C TYR A 126 27.05 40.80 4.90
N TYR A 127 26.20 41.42 5.71
CA TYR A 127 26.49 42.74 6.30
C TYR A 127 27.64 42.70 7.32
N THR A 128 27.80 41.60 8.07
CA THR A 128 28.91 41.45 9.02
C THR A 128 30.25 41.18 8.32
N ILE A 129 30.26 40.41 7.24
CA ILE A 129 31.49 40.12 6.49
C ILE A 129 31.92 41.29 5.60
N PHE A 130 30.97 42.01 4.98
CA PHE A 130 31.29 43.07 4.01
C PHE A 130 31.21 44.49 4.57
N PHE A 131 30.67 44.71 5.77
CA PHE A 131 30.34 46.06 6.26
C PHE A 131 30.80 46.38 7.70
N LEU A 132 31.52 45.48 8.39
CA LEU A 132 32.29 45.85 9.58
C LEU A 132 33.75 46.16 9.18
N PRO A 133 34.29 47.37 9.47
CA PRO A 133 35.67 47.74 9.17
C PRO A 133 36.70 47.06 10.06
#